data_AF-A0A7C3ABY9-F1
#
_entry.id   AF-A0A7C3ABY9-F1
#
_cell.length_a   1.000
_cell.length_b   1.000
_cell.length_c   1.000
_cell.angle_alpha   90.00
_cell.angle_beta   90.00
_cell.angle_gamma   90.00
#
_symmetry.space_group_name_H-M   'P 1'
#
loop_
_entity.id
_entity.type
_entity.pdbx_description
1 polymer ?
#
loop_
_entity_poly.entity_id
_entity_poly.type
_entity_poly.pdbx_seq_one_letter_code
_entity_poly.pdbx_strand_id
1 'polypeptide(L)'
;MPGASAKAETGAAEQAPAFRIADSGAALTAALAAMAVYWRTLAPTVTGEDSGEFITAAWSLGIPHPPGYPTWCMLAHLFTWLPWGSVAWRVNLMSAVFGAGTVLLIVLLIILLTRNRPAALCGGLALAFSREFWEQSVIAEVYTLNAFVIAACVLLLLRWHQTRRDRLLYGFALLYGLGLGVHNTFMLLGPLFALFLFLSDLPTLRWKTYAALAGIGALGSLVYLYLPVRSLANPAMDWGNPETLQNFWDVVRRKQLSFLLTENPRELGRFLRQMNVMGGFW
;
A
#
# COMPACT_ATOMS: atom_id res chain seq x y z
N MET A 1 19.19 -53.61 14.50
CA MET A 1 19.31 -52.31 13.80
C MET A 1 18.20 -52.20 12.77
N PRO A 2 17.24 -51.27 12.92
CA PRO A 2 16.40 -50.84 11.82
C PRO A 2 16.75 -49.38 11.48
N GLY A 3 17.58 -49.22 10.45
CA GLY A 3 17.90 -47.94 9.84
C GLY A 3 17.23 -47.83 8.47
N ALA A 4 16.85 -46.60 8.11
CA ALA A 4 16.58 -46.12 6.76
C ALA A 4 15.31 -46.65 6.04
N SER A 5 14.16 -46.01 6.29
CA SER A 5 13.09 -45.95 5.28
C SER A 5 12.07 -44.79 5.45
N ALA A 6 12.42 -43.69 6.14
CA ALA A 6 11.47 -42.59 6.37
C ALA A 6 11.95 -41.21 5.87
N LYS A 7 13.00 -41.16 5.03
CA LYS A 7 13.56 -39.91 4.50
C LYS A 7 13.32 -39.67 3.01
N ALA A 8 12.56 -40.53 2.34
CA ALA A 8 12.40 -40.49 0.88
C ALA A 8 11.08 -39.86 0.38
N GLU A 9 10.08 -39.60 1.24
CA GLU A 9 8.76 -39.12 0.77
C GLU A 9 8.58 -37.59 0.73
N THR A 10 9.53 -36.80 1.24
CA THR A 10 9.41 -35.33 1.25
C THR A 10 9.90 -34.64 -0.03
N GLY A 11 10.34 -35.41 -1.03
CA GLY A 11 10.94 -34.88 -2.26
C GLY A 11 9.99 -34.69 -3.46
N ALA A 12 8.73 -35.15 -3.38
CA ALA A 12 7.87 -35.34 -4.56
C ALA A 12 6.53 -34.58 -4.55
N ALA A 13 6.33 -33.62 -3.64
CA ALA A 13 5.25 -32.64 -3.80
C ALA A 13 5.68 -31.58 -4.81
N GLU A 14 5.66 -31.97 -6.08
CA GLU A 14 5.91 -31.09 -7.20
C GLU A 14 5.01 -29.85 -7.10
N GLN A 15 5.65 -28.72 -7.34
CA GLN A 15 5.25 -27.37 -6.96
C GLN A 15 4.03 -26.89 -7.75
N ALA A 16 2.84 -27.40 -7.43
CA ALA A 16 1.62 -26.95 -8.08
C ALA A 16 1.51 -25.41 -7.98
N PRO A 17 1.20 -24.72 -9.09
CA PRO A 17 1.18 -23.27 -9.12
C PRO A 17 0.19 -22.72 -8.10
N ALA A 18 0.55 -21.54 -7.59
CA ALA A 18 -0.18 -20.84 -6.55
C ALA A 18 -1.67 -20.66 -6.86
N PHE A 19 -1.91 -20.37 -8.12
CA PHE A 19 -3.17 -20.03 -8.74
C PHE A 19 -3.21 -20.80 -10.05
N ARG A 20 -4.38 -21.32 -10.41
CA ARG A 20 -4.61 -21.88 -11.73
C ARG A 20 -4.65 -20.73 -12.75
N ILE A 21 -4.40 -21.02 -14.02
CA ILE A 21 -4.53 -20.03 -15.10
C ILE A 21 -5.91 -19.36 -15.07
N ALA A 22 -6.97 -20.13 -14.80
CA ALA A 22 -8.33 -19.61 -14.65
C ALA A 22 -8.50 -18.64 -13.46
N ASP A 23 -7.74 -18.81 -12.38
CA ASP A 23 -7.77 -17.90 -11.22
C ASP A 23 -7.15 -16.55 -11.59
N SER A 24 -5.97 -16.59 -12.23
CA SER A 24 -5.30 -15.40 -12.75
C SER A 24 -6.13 -14.71 -13.84
N GLY A 25 -6.79 -15.49 -14.71
CA GLY A 25 -7.71 -14.97 -15.71
C GLY A 25 -8.91 -14.25 -15.09
N ALA A 26 -9.53 -14.82 -14.05
CA ALA A 26 -10.64 -14.17 -13.34
C ALA A 26 -10.20 -12.84 -12.69
N ALA A 27 -9.05 -12.83 -12.01
CA ALA A 27 -8.51 -11.63 -11.38
C ALA A 27 -8.16 -10.54 -12.41
N LEU A 28 -7.55 -10.94 -13.53
CA LEU A 28 -7.22 -10.01 -14.62
C LEU A 28 -8.49 -9.42 -15.26
N THR A 29 -9.51 -10.24 -15.51
CA THR A 29 -10.79 -9.75 -16.06
C THR A 29 -11.44 -8.70 -15.15
N ALA A 30 -11.48 -8.94 -13.83
CA ALA A 30 -12.03 -7.95 -12.89
C ALA A 30 -11.21 -6.66 -12.86
N ALA A 31 -9.88 -6.77 -12.87
CA ALA A 31 -8.98 -5.61 -12.88
C ALA A 31 -9.10 -4.80 -14.18
N LEU A 32 -9.21 -5.45 -15.33
CA LEU A 32 -9.41 -4.78 -16.62
C LEU A 32 -10.78 -4.10 -16.70
N ALA A 33 -11.82 -4.72 -16.15
CA ALA A 33 -13.15 -4.09 -16.05
C ALA A 33 -13.10 -2.83 -15.17
N ALA A 34 -12.47 -2.91 -13.99
CA ALA A 34 -12.26 -1.76 -13.12
C ALA A 34 -11.44 -0.67 -13.81
N MET A 35 -10.31 -1.03 -14.42
CA MET A 35 -9.44 -0.11 -15.16
C MET A 35 -10.20 0.61 -16.29
N ALA A 36 -11.02 -0.11 -17.06
CA ALA A 36 -11.79 0.51 -18.15
C ALA A 36 -12.77 1.57 -17.63
N VAL A 37 -13.38 1.34 -16.47
CA VAL A 37 -14.29 2.28 -15.83
C VAL A 37 -13.53 3.46 -15.21
N TYR A 38 -12.45 3.20 -14.46
CA TYR A 38 -11.62 4.24 -13.86
C TYR A 38 -10.98 5.14 -14.91
N TRP A 39 -10.48 4.58 -16.01
CA TRP A 39 -9.95 5.34 -17.13
C TRP A 39 -11.00 6.28 -17.73
N ARG A 40 -12.23 5.81 -17.93
CA ARG A 40 -13.32 6.62 -18.50
C ARG A 40 -13.84 7.71 -17.58
N THR A 41 -13.68 7.51 -16.28
CA THR A 41 -14.14 8.45 -15.23
C THR A 41 -12.99 9.19 -14.56
N LEU A 42 -11.78 9.07 -15.12
CA LEU A 42 -10.57 9.66 -14.59
C LEU A 42 -10.69 11.18 -14.55
N ALA A 43 -10.31 11.81 -13.43
CA ALA A 43 -10.33 13.25 -13.36
C ALA A 43 -9.38 13.85 -14.42
N PRO A 44 -9.86 14.79 -15.26
CA PRO A 44 -9.05 15.35 -16.35
C PRO A 44 -7.97 16.31 -15.87
N THR A 45 -8.08 16.79 -14.63
CA THR A 45 -7.23 17.82 -14.04
C THR A 45 -7.17 17.66 -12.51
N VAL A 46 -6.53 18.63 -11.85
CA VAL A 46 -6.47 18.76 -10.39
C VAL A 46 -7.88 18.80 -9.80
N THR A 47 -8.09 18.05 -8.72
CA THR A 47 -9.35 17.98 -7.98
C THR A 47 -9.22 18.70 -6.62
N GLY A 48 -10.27 18.64 -5.79
CA GLY A 48 -10.21 19.13 -4.42
C GLY A 48 -9.29 18.30 -3.52
N GLU A 49 -9.29 18.64 -2.23
CA GLU A 49 -8.45 18.02 -1.19
C GLU A 49 -6.95 18.18 -1.46
N ASP A 50 -6.18 17.09 -1.35
CA ASP A 50 -4.72 17.11 -1.39
C ASP A 50 -4.18 16.93 -2.82
N SER A 51 -5.06 16.68 -3.80
CA SER A 51 -4.71 16.38 -5.20
C SER A 51 -3.76 17.40 -5.83
N GLY A 52 -4.01 18.70 -5.66
CA GLY A 52 -3.13 19.74 -6.21
C GLY A 52 -1.72 19.73 -5.61
N GLU A 53 -1.63 19.45 -4.31
CA GLU A 53 -0.36 19.33 -3.59
C GLU A 53 0.40 18.08 -4.08
N PHE A 54 -0.27 16.94 -4.12
CA PHE A 54 0.30 15.67 -4.57
C PHE A 54 0.78 15.71 -6.02
N ILE A 55 -0.01 16.30 -6.93
CA ILE A 55 0.38 16.47 -8.33
C ILE A 55 1.60 17.37 -8.46
N THR A 56 1.67 18.45 -7.68
CA THR A 56 2.83 19.36 -7.67
C THR A 56 4.08 18.64 -7.16
N ALA A 57 3.96 17.92 -6.03
CA ALA A 57 5.05 17.12 -5.49
C ALA A 57 5.53 16.03 -6.45
N ALA A 58 4.61 15.33 -7.12
CA ALA A 58 4.94 14.34 -8.15
C ALA A 58 5.71 14.98 -9.32
N TRP A 59 5.28 16.16 -9.79
CA TRP A 59 5.94 16.86 -10.89
C TRP A 59 7.36 17.33 -10.53
N SER A 60 7.52 17.95 -9.35
CA SER A 60 8.79 18.57 -8.95
C SER A 60 9.74 17.63 -8.18
N LEU A 61 9.34 16.36 -7.95
CA LEU A 61 9.94 15.50 -6.92
C LEU A 61 10.04 16.26 -5.58
N GLY A 62 8.93 16.87 -5.17
CA GLY A 62 8.81 17.64 -3.93
C GLY A 62 8.36 16.80 -2.74
N ILE A 63 8.16 17.47 -1.61
CA ILE A 63 7.75 16.87 -0.34
C ILE A 63 6.38 17.48 0.01
N PRO A 64 5.28 16.75 -0.19
CA PRO A 64 3.94 17.19 0.22
C PRO A 64 3.80 17.10 1.75
N HIS A 65 2.60 17.36 2.25
CA HIS A 65 2.33 17.33 3.68
C HIS A 65 2.81 16.03 4.37
N PRO A 66 3.08 16.09 5.69
CA PRO A 66 3.67 14.96 6.43
C PRO A 66 2.83 13.67 6.34
N PRO A 67 3.46 12.49 6.13
CA PRO A 67 4.89 12.21 6.26
C PRO A 67 5.73 12.40 4.98
N GLY A 68 5.21 13.08 3.95
CA GLY A 68 5.94 13.35 2.70
C GLY A 68 5.94 12.20 1.69
N TYR A 69 5.34 11.05 2.01
CA TYR A 69 4.99 9.94 1.11
C TYR A 69 6.06 9.61 0.02
N PRO A 70 7.32 9.34 0.40
CA PRO A 70 8.44 9.27 -0.54
C PRO A 70 8.28 8.17 -1.61
N THR A 71 7.80 6.97 -1.25
CA THR A 71 7.56 5.89 -2.23
C THR A 71 6.48 6.29 -3.23
N TRP A 72 5.42 6.94 -2.76
CA TRP A 72 4.35 7.43 -3.62
C TRP A 72 4.88 8.52 -4.56
N CYS A 73 5.62 9.50 -4.05
CA CYS A 73 6.15 10.62 -4.85
C CYS A 73 7.10 10.14 -5.95
N MET A 74 8.00 9.20 -5.64
CA MET A 74 8.92 8.62 -6.61
C MET A 74 8.17 7.87 -7.72
N LEU A 75 7.15 7.08 -7.38
CA LEU A 75 6.34 6.38 -8.38
C LEU A 75 5.48 7.35 -9.21
N ALA A 76 4.86 8.33 -8.57
CA ALA A 76 4.05 9.34 -9.24
C ALA A 76 4.88 10.17 -10.23
N HIS A 77 6.13 10.49 -9.87
CA HIS A 77 7.04 11.17 -10.78
C HIS A 77 7.28 10.39 -12.08
N LEU A 78 7.41 9.05 -12.02
CA LEU A 78 7.54 8.23 -13.23
C LEU A 78 6.32 8.34 -14.15
N PHE A 79 5.11 8.44 -13.58
CA PHE A 79 3.89 8.64 -14.36
C PHE A 79 3.87 9.99 -15.06
N THR A 80 4.51 11.03 -14.51
CA THR A 80 4.60 12.34 -15.16
C THR A 80 5.32 12.29 -16.51
N TRP A 81 6.16 11.28 -16.75
CA TRP A 81 6.89 11.09 -18.01
C TRP A 81 6.06 10.44 -19.13
N LEU A 82 4.85 9.96 -18.86
CA LEU A 82 3.96 9.46 -19.91
C LEU A 82 3.71 10.57 -20.95
N PRO A 83 3.68 10.29 -22.26
CA PRO A 83 3.68 11.34 -23.29
C PRO A 83 2.31 11.98 -23.54
N TRP A 84 1.25 11.54 -22.87
CA TRP A 84 -0.14 11.94 -23.14
C TRP A 84 -0.80 12.66 -21.96
N GLY A 85 -1.75 13.54 -22.27
CA GLY A 85 -2.54 14.24 -21.25
C GLY A 85 -1.72 15.27 -20.44
N SER A 86 -2.39 15.94 -19.51
CA SER A 86 -1.76 16.85 -18.55
C SER A 86 -1.00 16.06 -17.47
N VAL A 87 -0.08 16.70 -16.75
CA VAL A 87 0.60 16.07 -15.61
C VAL A 87 -0.42 15.60 -14.56
N ALA A 88 -1.44 16.40 -14.26
CA ALA A 88 -2.53 16.04 -13.36
C ALA A 88 -3.21 14.74 -13.80
N TRP A 89 -3.58 14.63 -15.08
CA TRP A 89 -4.21 13.43 -15.62
C TRP A 89 -3.29 12.19 -15.51
N ARG A 90 -1.99 12.34 -15.77
CA ARG A 90 -1.01 11.23 -15.66
C ARG A 90 -0.85 10.74 -14.23
N VAL A 91 -0.87 11.65 -13.26
CA VAL A 91 -0.79 11.29 -11.83
C VAL A 91 -2.11 10.67 -11.36
N ASN A 92 -3.27 11.20 -11.79
CA ASN A 92 -4.56 10.55 -11.56
C ASN A 92 -4.59 9.12 -12.14
N LEU A 93 -4.00 8.91 -13.33
CA LEU A 93 -3.88 7.59 -13.95
C LEU A 93 -3.08 6.61 -13.08
N MET A 94 -2.08 7.09 -12.32
CA MET A 94 -1.37 6.24 -11.36
C MET A 94 -2.35 5.62 -10.35
N SER A 95 -3.25 6.42 -9.80
CA SER A 95 -4.28 5.95 -8.87
C SER A 95 -5.18 4.90 -9.51
N ALA A 96 -5.58 5.09 -10.77
CA ALA A 96 -6.40 4.11 -11.49
C ALA A 96 -5.65 2.78 -11.71
N VAL A 97 -4.35 2.84 -12.02
CA VAL A 97 -3.49 1.65 -12.18
C VAL A 97 -3.40 0.86 -10.88
N PHE A 98 -3.07 1.51 -9.76
CA PHE A 98 -2.98 0.82 -8.48
C PHE A 98 -4.35 0.43 -7.91
N GLY A 99 -5.42 1.17 -8.21
CA GLY A 99 -6.80 0.82 -7.89
C GLY A 99 -7.21 -0.49 -8.58
N ALA A 100 -7.02 -0.58 -9.90
CA ALA A 100 -7.26 -1.81 -10.65
C ALA A 100 -6.35 -2.98 -10.21
N GLY A 101 -5.08 -2.68 -9.92
CA GLY A 101 -4.14 -3.65 -9.34
C GLY A 101 -4.60 -4.18 -7.97
N THR A 102 -5.21 -3.34 -7.15
CA THR A 102 -5.77 -3.75 -5.86
C THR A 102 -6.94 -4.70 -6.07
N VAL A 103 -7.85 -4.39 -7.01
CA VAL A 103 -8.96 -5.30 -7.39
C VAL A 103 -8.43 -6.67 -7.80
N LEU A 104 -7.37 -6.73 -8.61
CA LEU A 104 -6.70 -7.97 -8.98
C LEU A 104 -6.26 -8.77 -7.74
N LEU A 105 -5.53 -8.13 -6.83
CA LEU A 105 -5.00 -8.78 -5.63
C LEU A 105 -6.12 -9.24 -4.68
N ILE A 106 -7.20 -8.48 -4.58
CA ILE A 106 -8.37 -8.84 -3.76
C ILE A 106 -9.07 -10.08 -4.32
N VAL A 107 -9.26 -10.17 -5.64
CA VAL A 107 -9.79 -11.39 -6.27
C VAL A 107 -8.90 -12.58 -5.98
N LEU A 108 -7.57 -12.44 -6.13
CA LEU A 108 -6.62 -13.51 -5.81
C LEU A 108 -6.66 -13.91 -4.33
N LEU A 109 -6.76 -12.95 -3.41
CA LEU A 109 -6.88 -13.20 -1.98
C LEU A 109 -8.17 -13.96 -1.65
N ILE A 110 -9.31 -13.56 -2.21
CA ILE A 110 -10.58 -14.26 -1.98
C ILE A 110 -10.52 -15.67 -2.56
N ILE A 111 -9.93 -15.86 -3.76
CA ILE A 111 -9.71 -17.21 -4.32
C ILE A 111 -8.80 -18.03 -3.41
N LEU A 112 -7.72 -17.44 -2.88
CA LEU A 112 -6.79 -18.12 -1.99
C LEU A 112 -7.47 -18.66 -0.73
N LEU A 113 -8.40 -17.87 -0.17
CA LEU A 113 -9.10 -18.18 1.08
C LEU A 113 -10.32 -19.09 0.89
N THR A 114 -11.07 -18.93 -0.20
CA THR A 114 -12.38 -19.57 -0.38
C THR A 114 -12.40 -20.64 -1.47
N ARG A 115 -11.42 -20.62 -2.37
CA ARG A 115 -11.40 -21.40 -3.63
C ARG A 115 -12.64 -21.20 -4.51
N ASN A 116 -13.35 -20.08 -4.35
CA ASN A 116 -14.59 -19.78 -5.05
C ASN A 116 -14.42 -18.54 -5.96
N ARG A 117 -14.32 -18.76 -7.28
CA ARG A 117 -14.11 -17.69 -8.27
C ARG A 117 -15.30 -16.73 -8.37
N PRO A 118 -16.57 -17.20 -8.46
CA PRO A 118 -17.72 -16.29 -8.43
C PRO A 118 -17.71 -15.37 -7.20
N ALA A 119 -17.50 -15.92 -6.00
CA ALA A 119 -17.43 -15.10 -4.78
C ALA A 119 -16.29 -14.07 -4.83
N ALA A 120 -15.14 -14.47 -5.38
CA ALA A 120 -14.00 -13.58 -5.56
C ALA A 120 -14.26 -12.45 -6.56
N LEU A 121 -14.89 -12.76 -7.70
CA LEU A 121 -15.29 -11.75 -8.68
C LEU A 121 -16.31 -10.78 -8.07
N CYS A 122 -17.32 -11.29 -7.37
CA CYS A 122 -18.29 -10.45 -6.67
C CYS A 122 -17.62 -9.53 -5.65
N GLY A 123 -16.72 -10.06 -4.81
CA GLY A 123 -16.01 -9.26 -3.80
C GLY A 123 -15.05 -8.23 -4.40
N GLY A 124 -14.30 -8.61 -5.43
CA GLY A 124 -13.39 -7.70 -6.14
C GLY A 124 -14.12 -6.57 -6.86
N LEU A 125 -15.23 -6.88 -7.55
CA LEU A 125 -16.04 -5.87 -8.23
C LEU A 125 -16.86 -5.02 -7.26
N ALA A 126 -17.32 -5.59 -6.14
CA ALA A 126 -17.97 -4.81 -5.08
C ALA A 126 -17.02 -3.77 -4.47
N LEU A 127 -15.74 -4.12 -4.27
CA LEU A 127 -14.72 -3.15 -3.91
C LEU A 127 -14.48 -2.15 -5.06
N ALA A 128 -14.34 -2.64 -6.29
CA ALA A 128 -14.02 -1.78 -7.43
C ALA A 128 -15.05 -0.66 -7.65
N PHE A 129 -16.32 -0.97 -7.44
CA PHE A 129 -17.43 -0.04 -7.66
C PHE A 129 -18.06 0.47 -6.36
N SER A 130 -17.41 0.29 -5.22
CA SER A 130 -17.79 1.03 -4.02
C SER A 130 -17.44 2.50 -4.21
N ARG A 131 -18.26 3.39 -3.64
CA ARG A 131 -18.13 4.83 -3.85
C ARG A 131 -16.75 5.33 -3.45
N GLU A 132 -16.32 5.03 -2.24
CA GLU A 132 -15.08 5.55 -1.68
C GLU A 132 -13.87 5.01 -2.42
N PHE A 133 -13.85 3.73 -2.79
CA PHE A 133 -12.71 3.15 -3.49
C PHE A 133 -12.62 3.64 -4.95
N TRP A 134 -13.76 3.80 -5.62
CA TRP A 134 -13.82 4.37 -6.96
C TRP A 134 -13.36 5.82 -6.95
N GLU A 135 -13.90 6.67 -6.08
CA GLU A 135 -13.50 8.08 -5.96
C GLU A 135 -11.97 8.21 -5.80
N GLN A 136 -11.36 7.40 -4.94
CA GLN A 136 -9.90 7.38 -4.73
C GLN A 136 -9.11 6.78 -5.89
N SER A 137 -9.75 6.03 -6.78
CA SER A 137 -9.13 5.44 -7.97
C SER A 137 -9.10 6.39 -9.17
N VAL A 138 -9.80 7.52 -9.11
CA VAL A 138 -9.88 8.47 -10.24
C VAL A 138 -9.19 9.81 -10.01
N ILE A 139 -8.62 10.02 -8.82
CA ILE A 139 -7.91 11.25 -8.42
C ILE A 139 -6.52 10.95 -7.86
N ALA A 140 -5.61 11.93 -7.90
CA ALA A 140 -4.25 11.83 -7.40
C ALA A 140 -4.21 11.80 -5.87
N GLU A 141 -4.13 10.60 -5.32
CA GLU A 141 -4.18 10.34 -3.88
C GLU A 141 -3.33 9.12 -3.52
N VAL A 142 -3.00 8.99 -2.23
CA VAL A 142 -2.10 7.93 -1.72
C VAL A 142 -2.78 6.59 -1.49
N TYR A 143 -4.12 6.57 -1.43
CA TYR A 143 -4.86 5.44 -0.87
C TYR A 143 -4.87 4.19 -1.75
N THR A 144 -4.90 4.31 -3.08
CA THR A 144 -4.93 3.15 -3.98
C THR A 144 -3.60 2.42 -4.04
N LEU A 145 -2.48 3.16 -4.06
CA LEU A 145 -1.15 2.57 -3.89
C LEU A 145 -1.03 1.92 -2.51
N ASN A 146 -1.50 2.58 -1.45
CA ASN A 146 -1.51 2.01 -0.10
C ASN A 146 -2.30 0.69 -0.04
N ALA A 147 -3.51 0.66 -0.59
CA ALA A 147 -4.35 -0.54 -0.64
C ALA A 147 -3.68 -1.67 -1.44
N PHE A 148 -3.06 -1.34 -2.57
CA PHE A 148 -2.32 -2.30 -3.40
C PHE A 148 -1.17 -2.94 -2.61
N VAL A 149 -0.33 -2.14 -1.97
CA VAL A 149 0.83 -2.62 -1.19
C VAL A 149 0.37 -3.43 0.02
N ILE A 150 -0.70 -3.03 0.71
CA ILE A 150 -1.29 -3.80 1.80
C ILE A 150 -1.79 -5.16 1.30
N ALA A 151 -2.57 -5.19 0.22
CA ALA A 151 -3.09 -6.44 -0.35
C ALA A 151 -1.96 -7.37 -0.80
N ALA A 152 -0.90 -6.83 -1.39
CA ALA A 152 0.29 -7.58 -1.79
C ALA A 152 1.05 -8.13 -0.57
N CYS A 153 1.22 -7.34 0.49
CA CYS A 153 1.80 -7.80 1.76
C CYS A 153 1.00 -8.96 2.37
N VAL A 154 -0.32 -8.83 2.45
CA VAL A 154 -1.20 -9.90 2.96
C VAL A 154 -1.09 -11.14 2.08
N LEU A 155 -1.09 -10.99 0.76
CA LEU A 155 -0.93 -12.11 -0.17
C LEU A 155 0.41 -12.82 0.05
N LEU A 156 1.52 -12.08 0.12
CA LEU A 156 2.84 -12.65 0.37
C LEU A 156 2.91 -13.38 1.72
N LEU A 157 2.35 -12.82 2.78
CA LEU A 157 2.30 -13.45 4.10
C LEU A 157 1.48 -14.73 4.12
N LEU A 158 0.28 -14.73 3.54
CA LEU A 158 -0.56 -15.94 3.47
C LEU A 158 0.08 -17.03 2.60
N ARG A 159 0.72 -16.64 1.51
CA ARG A 159 1.47 -17.56 0.63
C ARG A 159 2.70 -18.12 1.34
N TRP A 160 3.42 -17.30 2.11
CA TRP A 160 4.49 -17.76 2.97
C TRP A 160 3.96 -18.74 4.02
N HIS A 161 2.86 -18.43 4.67
CA HIS A 161 2.26 -19.32 5.68
C HIS A 161 1.92 -20.70 5.12
N GLN A 162 1.38 -20.77 3.89
CA GLN A 162 1.04 -22.03 3.21
C GLN A 162 2.26 -22.81 2.69
N THR A 163 3.30 -22.13 2.22
CA THR A 163 4.41 -22.77 1.49
C THR A 163 5.73 -22.82 2.25
N ARG A 164 5.84 -22.06 3.34
CA ARG A 164 7.05 -21.81 4.14
C ARG A 164 8.27 -21.42 3.30
N ARG A 165 8.05 -20.73 2.17
CA ARG A 165 9.11 -20.24 1.28
C ARG A 165 9.63 -18.89 1.77
N ASP A 166 10.82 -18.86 2.37
CA ASP A 166 11.45 -17.66 2.95
C ASP A 166 11.52 -16.46 1.98
N ARG A 167 11.70 -16.70 0.68
CA ARG A 167 11.69 -15.62 -0.33
C ARG A 167 10.42 -14.77 -0.33
N LEU A 168 9.27 -15.34 0.01
CA LEU A 168 8.01 -14.61 0.09
C LEU A 168 7.99 -13.71 1.33
N LEU A 169 8.60 -14.17 2.42
CA LEU A 169 8.74 -13.41 3.65
C LEU A 169 9.74 -12.25 3.49
N TYR A 170 10.83 -12.47 2.73
CA TYR A 170 11.76 -11.42 2.33
C TYR A 170 11.10 -10.39 1.40
N GLY A 171 10.31 -10.85 0.43
CA GLY A 171 9.50 -9.96 -0.41
C GLY A 171 8.51 -9.13 0.42
N PHE A 172 7.85 -9.75 1.40
CA PHE A 172 6.98 -9.05 2.35
C PHE A 172 7.75 -7.99 3.14
N ALA A 173 8.92 -8.33 3.71
CA ALA A 173 9.72 -7.38 4.49
C ALA A 173 10.12 -6.15 3.66
N LEU A 174 10.59 -6.37 2.42
CA LEU A 174 10.96 -5.29 1.51
C LEU A 174 9.76 -4.40 1.20
N LEU A 175 8.63 -5.03 0.87
CA LEU A 175 7.40 -4.33 0.50
C LEU A 175 6.79 -3.57 1.69
N TYR A 176 6.87 -4.11 2.90
CA TYR A 176 6.49 -3.43 4.14
C TYR A 176 7.35 -2.19 4.38
N GLY A 177 8.68 -2.31 4.20
CA GLY A 177 9.61 -1.17 4.30
C GLY A 177 9.29 -0.06 3.31
N LEU A 178 9.07 -0.40 2.03
CA LEU A 178 8.61 0.54 1.01
C LEU A 178 7.23 1.13 1.33
N GLY A 179 6.33 0.32 1.91
CA GLY A 179 4.98 0.69 2.32
C GLY A 179 4.95 1.78 3.40
N LEU A 180 5.94 1.83 4.29
CA LEU A 180 6.10 2.95 5.23
C LEU A 180 6.20 4.28 4.47
N GLY A 181 6.94 4.30 3.36
CA GLY A 181 7.03 5.47 2.46
C GLY A 181 5.80 5.71 1.58
N VAL A 182 4.80 4.82 1.58
CA VAL A 182 3.53 5.00 0.87
C VAL A 182 2.50 5.67 1.77
N HIS A 183 2.34 5.21 3.02
CA HIS A 183 1.40 5.78 3.98
C HIS A 183 1.72 5.34 5.41
N ASN A 184 1.45 6.20 6.40
CA ASN A 184 1.67 5.89 7.81
C ASN A 184 0.80 4.75 8.37
N THR A 185 -0.19 4.27 7.63
CA THR A 185 -0.96 3.06 7.99
C THR A 185 -0.05 1.86 8.22
N PHE A 186 1.11 1.80 7.54
CA PHE A 186 2.08 0.73 7.76
C PHE A 186 2.65 0.72 9.18
N MET A 187 2.76 1.86 9.87
CA MET A 187 3.16 1.88 11.28
C MET A 187 2.13 1.18 12.17
N LEU A 188 0.84 1.30 11.85
CA LEU A 188 -0.25 0.61 12.56
C LEU A 188 -0.32 -0.88 12.19
N LEU A 189 -0.03 -1.23 10.94
CA LEU A 189 -0.04 -2.63 10.48
C LEU A 189 1.16 -3.43 10.96
N GLY A 190 2.29 -2.78 11.28
CA GLY A 190 3.51 -3.41 11.79
C GLY A 190 3.26 -4.38 12.95
N PRO A 191 2.63 -3.94 14.05
CA PRO A 191 2.26 -4.82 15.16
C PRO A 191 1.36 -5.99 14.76
N LEU A 192 0.41 -5.79 13.84
CA LEU A 192 -0.47 -6.85 13.37
C LEU A 192 0.27 -7.91 12.54
N PHE A 193 1.16 -7.47 11.65
CA PHE A 193 2.01 -8.39 10.89
C PHE A 193 3.00 -9.12 11.79
N ALA A 194 3.62 -8.43 12.76
CA ALA A 194 4.50 -9.04 13.74
C ALA A 194 3.75 -10.10 14.57
N LEU A 195 2.53 -9.79 15.02
CA LEU A 195 1.68 -10.74 15.73
C LEU A 195 1.32 -11.95 14.85
N PHE A 196 0.95 -11.74 13.58
CA PHE A 196 0.69 -12.84 12.64
C PHE A 196 1.90 -13.75 12.46
N LEU A 197 3.10 -13.17 12.29
CA LEU A 197 4.35 -13.92 12.16
C LEU A 197 4.67 -14.71 13.43
N PHE A 198 4.51 -14.07 14.59
CA PHE A 198 4.70 -14.69 15.89
C PHE A 198 3.76 -15.89 16.07
N LEU A 199 2.45 -15.69 15.87
CA LEU A 199 1.45 -16.76 16.00
C LEU A 199 1.61 -17.88 14.96
N SER A 200 2.10 -17.56 13.77
CA SER A 200 2.30 -18.53 12.69
C SER A 200 3.51 -19.44 12.89
N ASP A 201 4.45 -19.08 13.77
CA ASP A 201 5.74 -19.78 13.88
C ASP A 201 6.44 -19.60 15.24
N LEU A 202 5.68 -19.82 16.32
CA LEU A 202 5.99 -19.46 17.71
C LEU A 202 7.34 -19.96 18.29
N PRO A 203 8.09 -20.93 17.70
CA PRO A 203 9.48 -21.16 18.13
C PRO A 203 10.52 -21.53 17.05
N THR A 204 10.21 -21.63 15.74
CA THR A 204 11.19 -22.15 14.75
C THR A 204 11.91 -21.10 13.90
N LEU A 205 11.41 -19.86 13.89
CA LEU A 205 12.07 -18.74 13.22
C LEU A 205 13.42 -18.44 13.91
N ARG A 206 14.49 -18.87 13.24
CA ARG A 206 15.86 -18.61 13.66
C ARG A 206 16.08 -17.10 13.75
N TRP A 207 16.80 -16.63 14.76
CA TRP A 207 17.15 -15.20 14.92
C TRP A 207 17.73 -14.58 13.64
N LYS A 208 18.43 -15.39 12.82
CA LYS A 208 18.95 -15.00 11.50
C LYS A 208 17.84 -14.57 10.52
N THR A 209 16.69 -15.24 10.55
CA THR A 209 15.55 -14.86 9.72
C THR A 209 15.00 -13.53 10.20
N TYR A 210 14.78 -13.34 11.51
CA TYR A 210 14.34 -12.04 12.04
C TYR A 210 15.33 -10.90 11.72
N ALA A 211 16.63 -11.16 11.85
CA ALA A 211 17.67 -10.20 11.47
C ALA A 211 17.62 -9.88 9.96
N ALA A 212 17.41 -10.89 9.10
CA ALA A 212 17.24 -10.68 7.67
C ALA A 212 15.97 -9.87 7.35
N LEU A 213 14.84 -10.15 8.02
CA LEU A 213 13.61 -9.38 7.84
C LEU A 213 13.78 -7.94 8.29
N ALA A 214 14.41 -7.71 9.44
CA ALA A 214 14.72 -6.37 9.91
C ALA A 214 15.64 -5.63 8.93
N GLY A 215 16.69 -6.28 8.44
CA GLY A 215 17.62 -5.70 7.47
C GLY A 215 16.97 -5.38 6.11
N ILE A 216 16.14 -6.28 5.58
CA ILE A 216 15.44 -6.08 4.30
C ILE A 216 14.32 -5.05 4.44
N GLY A 217 13.60 -5.05 5.56
CA GLY A 217 12.63 -4.01 5.88
C GLY A 217 13.30 -2.65 5.99
N ALA A 218 14.43 -2.56 6.69
CA ALA A 218 15.23 -1.33 6.79
C ALA A 218 15.74 -0.87 5.41
N LEU A 219 16.16 -1.80 4.55
CA LEU A 219 16.54 -1.51 3.16
C LEU A 219 15.38 -0.87 2.39
N GLY A 220 14.16 -1.41 2.50
CA GLY A 220 12.96 -0.80 1.91
C GLY A 220 12.68 0.59 2.47
N SER A 221 12.82 0.77 3.78
CA SER A 221 12.63 2.04 4.47
C SER A 221 13.67 3.11 4.13
N LEU A 222 14.79 2.76 3.48
CA LEU A 222 15.76 3.75 2.97
C LEU A 222 15.14 4.72 1.97
N VAL A 223 13.96 4.40 1.42
CA VAL A 223 13.17 5.34 0.63
C VAL A 223 12.91 6.66 1.36
N TYR A 224 12.90 6.70 2.70
CA TYR A 224 12.79 7.94 3.46
C TYR A 224 13.98 8.89 3.32
N LEU A 225 15.14 8.41 2.85
CA LEU A 225 16.26 9.28 2.48
C LEU A 225 15.88 10.25 1.35
N TYR A 226 14.80 9.97 0.61
CA TYR A 226 14.16 10.91 -0.29
C TYR A 226 13.92 12.27 0.38
N LEU A 227 13.46 12.30 1.64
CA LEU A 227 13.08 13.56 2.31
C LEU A 227 14.27 14.54 2.43
N PRO A 228 15.37 14.21 3.14
CA PRO A 228 16.51 15.13 3.23
C PRO A 228 17.16 15.38 1.86
N VAL A 229 17.26 14.37 1.00
CA VAL A 229 17.90 14.52 -0.32
C VAL A 229 17.11 15.47 -1.21
N ARG A 230 15.78 15.38 -1.21
CA ARG A 230 14.93 16.26 -2.01
C ARG A 230 14.84 17.66 -1.43
N SER A 231 14.74 17.80 -0.11
CA SER A 231 14.73 19.11 0.56
C SER A 231 16.01 19.91 0.25
N LEU A 232 17.19 19.27 0.33
CA LEU A 232 18.48 19.88 -0.08
C LEU A 232 18.54 20.34 -1.55
N ALA A 233 17.71 19.75 -2.42
CA ALA A 233 17.61 20.16 -3.83
C ALA A 233 16.68 21.37 -4.04
N ASN A 234 16.15 21.96 -2.96
CA ASN A 234 15.25 23.13 -2.95
C ASN A 234 14.06 22.96 -3.92
N PRO A 235 13.21 21.94 -3.71
CA PRO A 235 12.08 21.68 -4.59
C PRO A 235 10.99 22.73 -4.39
N ALA A 236 10.14 22.92 -5.41
CA ALA A 236 9.05 23.90 -5.34
C ALA A 236 8.07 23.63 -4.17
N MET A 237 7.89 22.36 -3.81
CA MET A 237 7.13 21.91 -2.65
C MET A 237 8.09 21.25 -1.66
N ASP A 238 8.29 21.85 -0.49
CA ASP A 238 9.22 21.35 0.54
C ASP A 238 8.61 21.45 1.95
N TRP A 239 7.58 20.63 2.22
CA TRP A 239 6.87 20.73 3.47
C TRP A 239 7.74 20.33 4.67
N GLY A 240 7.93 21.28 5.59
CA GLY A 240 8.63 21.05 6.86
C GLY A 240 10.15 21.06 6.77
N ASN A 241 10.75 21.27 5.59
CA ASN A 241 12.20 21.35 5.35
C ASN A 241 12.99 20.26 6.12
N PRO A 242 12.85 18.96 5.74
CA PRO A 242 13.48 17.84 6.44
C PRO A 242 14.99 17.68 6.19
N GLU A 243 15.75 18.76 5.99
CA GLU A 243 17.21 18.72 5.82
C GLU A 243 17.96 18.34 7.10
N THR A 244 17.46 18.80 8.25
CA THR A 244 18.06 18.48 9.56
C THR A 244 17.46 17.21 10.15
N LEU A 245 18.22 16.52 10.99
CA LEU A 245 17.72 15.31 11.67
C LEU A 245 16.44 15.58 12.49
N GLN A 246 16.34 16.76 13.10
CA GLN A 246 15.15 17.16 13.85
C GLN A 246 13.94 17.33 12.94
N ASN A 247 14.07 18.09 11.85
CA ASN A 247 12.97 18.34 10.92
C ASN A 247 12.55 17.06 10.20
N PHE A 248 13.51 16.21 9.83
CA PHE A 248 13.25 14.88 9.28
C PHE A 248 12.31 14.08 10.19
N TRP A 249 12.64 13.97 11.48
CA TRP A 249 11.80 13.25 12.43
C TRP A 249 10.46 13.93 12.69
N ASP A 250 10.42 15.26 12.67
CA ASP A 250 9.19 16.03 12.83
C ASP A 250 8.23 15.76 11.65
N VAL A 251 8.71 15.71 10.42
CA VAL A 251 7.92 15.30 9.23
C VAL A 251 7.49 13.84 9.32
N VAL A 252 8.41 12.90 9.59
CA VAL A 252 8.08 11.46 9.66
C VAL A 252 7.00 11.17 10.71
N ARG A 253 7.06 11.83 11.87
CA ARG A 253 6.08 11.68 12.96
C ARG A 253 4.84 12.56 12.78
N ARG A 254 4.77 13.34 11.71
CA ARG A 254 3.71 14.32 11.43
C ARG A 254 3.49 15.31 12.58
N LYS A 255 4.54 15.78 13.23
CA LYS A 255 4.45 16.71 14.36
C LYS A 255 3.70 18.00 14.00
N GLN A 256 3.77 18.41 12.74
CA GLN A 256 3.05 19.57 12.20
C GLN A 256 1.53 19.39 12.25
N LEU A 257 1.03 18.15 12.36
CA LEU A 257 -0.39 17.85 12.53
C LEU A 257 -0.80 17.69 14.00
N SER A 258 0.11 17.94 14.96
CA SER A 258 -0.20 17.82 16.40
C SER A 258 -1.34 18.74 16.87
N PHE A 259 -1.62 19.83 16.17
CA PHE A 259 -2.77 20.71 16.44
C PHE A 259 -4.12 19.96 16.38
N LEU A 260 -4.22 18.89 15.59
CA LEU A 260 -5.40 18.02 15.54
C LEU A 260 -5.61 17.23 16.84
N LEU A 261 -4.58 17.10 17.67
CA LEU A 261 -4.63 16.43 18.98
C LEU A 261 -4.70 17.44 20.12
N THR A 262 -4.00 18.57 20.01
CA THR A 262 -3.88 19.54 21.10
C THR A 262 -4.96 20.61 21.08
N GLU A 263 -5.23 21.20 19.91
CA GLU A 263 -6.21 22.28 19.75
C GLU A 263 -7.59 21.74 19.37
N ASN A 264 -7.61 20.60 18.66
CA ASN A 264 -8.82 20.00 18.14
C ASN A 264 -9.05 18.55 18.60
N PRO A 265 -8.97 18.26 19.91
CA PRO A 265 -8.98 16.89 20.40
C PRO A 265 -10.24 16.13 19.97
N ARG A 266 -10.06 14.86 19.62
CA ARG A 266 -11.15 13.94 19.24
C ARG A 266 -11.88 13.45 20.49
N GLU A 267 -12.61 14.36 21.12
CA GLU A 267 -13.44 14.08 22.29
C GLU A 267 -14.82 13.56 21.89
N LEU A 268 -15.42 12.74 22.74
CA LEU A 268 -16.79 12.24 22.54
C LEU A 268 -17.79 13.39 22.32
N GLY A 269 -17.66 14.48 23.07
CA GLY A 269 -18.52 15.66 22.91
C GLY A 269 -18.38 16.32 21.55
N ARG A 270 -17.15 16.41 21.01
CA ARG A 270 -16.91 16.93 19.64
C ARG A 270 -17.48 15.98 18.60
N PHE A 271 -17.25 14.68 18.76
CA PHE A 271 -17.79 13.65 17.88
C PHE A 271 -19.31 13.73 17.80
N LEU A 272 -20.00 13.79 18.94
CA LEU A 272 -21.46 13.95 18.98
C LEU A 272 -21.93 15.25 18.33
N ARG A 273 -21.22 16.37 18.53
CA ARG A 273 -21.52 17.62 17.82
C ARG A 273 -21.37 17.49 16.31
N GLN A 274 -20.31 16.83 15.84
CA GLN A 274 -20.10 16.58 14.41
C GLN A 274 -21.16 15.66 13.82
N MET A 275 -21.55 14.60 14.54
CA MET A 275 -22.66 13.75 14.16
C MET A 275 -23.98 14.53 14.07
N ASN A 276 -24.24 15.45 15.00
CA ASN A 276 -25.45 16.27 14.97
C ASN A 276 -25.44 17.23 13.75
N VAL A 277 -24.29 17.84 13.45
CA VAL A 277 -24.14 18.69 12.25
C VAL A 277 -24.36 17.87 10.98
N MET A 278 -23.75 16.68 10.86
CA MET A 278 -23.91 15.81 9.70
C MET A 278 -25.30 15.17 9.59
N GLY A 279 -25.94 14.89 10.73
CA GLY A 279 -27.29 14.32 10.81
C GLY A 279 -28.40 15.33 10.52
N GLY A 280 -28.14 16.63 10.67
CA GLY A 280 -29.07 17.70 10.32
C GLY A 280 -29.16 18.04 8.84
N PHE A 281 -28.38 17.37 7.98
CA PHE A 281 -28.41 17.52 6.52
C PHE A 281 -29.24 16.45 5.79
N TRP A 282 -30.08 15.70 6.52
CA TRP A 282 -31.01 14.71 5.96
C TRP A 282 -32.46 15.05 6.31
#